data_AF-A0A2E3GQ68-F1
#
_entry.id   AF-A0A2E3GQ68-F1
#
_cell.length_a   1.000
_cell.length_b   1.000
_cell.length_c   1.000
_cell.angle_alpha   90.00
_cell.angle_beta   90.00
_cell.angle_gamma   90.00
#
_symmetry.space_group_name_H-M   'P 1'
#
loop_
_entity.id
_entity.type
_entity.pdbx_description
1 polymer ?
#
loop_
_entity_poly.entity_id
_entity_poly.type
_entity_poly.pdbx_seq_one_letter_code
_entity_poly.pdbx_strand_id
1 'polypeptide(L)'
;MASSFQLSIVVAARNDNYGGDFNQRLSRSILWNASLLEEWQITTEYVVVNWNPDKNKPTLQSAISWPLNRKYVQFRIIEVSE
;
A
#
# COMPACT_ATOMS: atom_id res chain seq x y z
N MET A 1 -3.01 23.80 4.81
CA MET A 1 -3.07 23.14 6.13
C MET A 1 -1.99 22.08 6.17
N ALA A 2 -1.11 22.09 7.17
CA ALA A 2 -0.20 20.98 7.36
C ALA A 2 -1.04 19.73 7.66
N SER A 3 -1.07 18.78 6.73
CA SER A 3 -1.82 17.53 6.86
C SER A 3 -1.03 16.59 7.77
N SER A 4 -1.12 16.77 9.08
CA SER A 4 -0.60 15.75 10.00
C SER A 4 -1.42 14.48 9.80
N PHE A 5 -0.78 13.40 9.36
CA PHE A 5 -1.42 12.08 9.39
C PHE A 5 -1.75 11.71 10.83
N GLN A 6 -2.98 11.28 11.07
CA GLN A 6 -3.44 10.77 12.36
C GLN A 6 -3.02 9.31 12.56
N LEU A 7 -2.83 8.58 11.44
CA LEU A 7 -2.39 7.20 11.42
C LEU A 7 -1.36 7.00 10.29
N SER A 8 -0.34 6.18 10.57
CA SER A 8 0.59 5.69 9.57
C SER A 8 0.52 4.16 9.54
N ILE A 9 0.18 3.59 8.39
CA ILE A 9 0.20 2.15 8.16
C ILE A 9 1.42 1.85 7.29
N VAL A 10 2.36 1.09 7.82
CA VAL A 10 3.58 0.70 7.10
C VAL A 10 3.57 -0.81 6.88
N VAL A 11 3.62 -1.23 5.62
CA VAL A 11 3.59 -2.64 5.21
C VAL A 11 4.90 -2.99 4.54
N ALA A 12 5.67 -3.89 5.17
CA ALA A 12 6.81 -4.52 4.53
C ALA A 12 6.31 -5.53 3.49
N ALA A 13 6.87 -5.46 2.30
CA ALA A 13 6.48 -6.21 1.13
C ALA A 13 7.70 -6.54 0.28
N ARG A 14 7.54 -7.51 -0.61
CA ARG A 14 8.41 -7.72 -1.76
C ARG A 14 7.51 -8.11 -2.93
N ASN A 15 7.77 -7.60 -4.12
CA ASN A 15 7.00 -7.92 -5.32
C ASN A 15 7.24 -9.36 -5.85
N ASP A 16 7.52 -10.30 -4.95
CA ASP A 16 7.56 -11.71 -5.23
C ASP A 16 6.24 -12.38 -4.80
N ASN A 17 6.17 -13.70 -4.96
CA ASN A 17 5.00 -14.48 -4.57
C ASN A 17 5.39 -15.70 -3.73
N TYR A 18 6.41 -15.56 -2.87
CA TYR A 18 6.97 -16.68 -2.13
C TYR A 18 5.91 -17.42 -1.28
N GLY A 19 5.01 -16.65 -0.64
CA GLY A 19 3.94 -17.18 0.20
C GLY A 19 2.59 -17.42 -0.51
N GLY A 20 2.54 -17.32 -1.83
CA GLY A 20 1.31 -17.46 -2.61
C GLY A 20 0.35 -16.25 -2.52
N ASP A 21 -0.38 -16.02 -3.62
CA ASP A 21 -1.41 -14.98 -3.82
C ASP A 21 -1.08 -13.58 -3.29
N PHE A 22 0.21 -13.19 -3.30
CA PHE A 22 0.69 -11.96 -2.67
C PHE A 22 -0.04 -10.71 -3.17
N ASN A 23 -0.13 -10.52 -4.50
CA ASN A 23 -0.80 -9.36 -5.08
C ASN A 23 -2.27 -9.28 -4.67
N GLN A 24 -2.97 -10.42 -4.59
CA GLN A 24 -4.38 -10.46 -4.21
C GLN A 24 -4.56 -10.10 -2.73
N ARG A 25 -3.68 -10.62 -1.86
CA ARG A 25 -3.69 -10.32 -0.43
C ARG A 25 -3.36 -8.87 -0.14
N LEU A 26 -2.32 -8.33 -0.78
CA LEU A 26 -1.94 -6.92 -0.64
C LEU A 26 -3.03 -5.99 -1.17
N SER A 27 -3.61 -6.29 -2.34
CA SER A 27 -4.75 -5.54 -2.89
C SER A 27 -5.94 -5.51 -1.92
N ARG A 28 -6.31 -6.67 -1.36
CA ARG A 28 -7.42 -6.74 -0.38
C ARG A 28 -7.13 -5.96 0.90
N SER A 29 -5.91 -6.04 1.41
CA SER A 29 -5.48 -5.24 2.57
C SER A 29 -5.62 -3.74 2.30
N ILE A 30 -5.11 -3.27 1.16
CA ILE A 30 -5.17 -1.87 0.76
C ILE A 30 -6.61 -1.40 0.59
N LEU A 31 -7.43 -2.14 -0.15
CA LEU A 31 -8.81 -1.77 -0.43
C LEU A 31 -9.66 -1.72 0.85
N TRP A 32 -9.51 -2.70 1.74
CA TRP A 32 -10.26 -2.77 2.99
C TRP A 32 -9.90 -1.66 3.97
N ASN A 33 -8.59 -1.40 4.14
CA ASN A 33 -8.16 -0.28 4.98
C ASN A 33 -8.61 1.05 4.39
N ALA A 34 -8.45 1.24 3.08
CA ALA A 34 -8.89 2.47 2.42
C ALA A 34 -10.38 2.73 2.62
N SER A 35 -11.25 1.72 2.44
CA SER A 35 -12.69 1.92 2.60
C SER A 35 -13.06 2.37 4.00
N LEU A 36 -12.48 1.74 5.03
CA LEU A 36 -12.76 2.10 6.43
C LEU A 36 -12.19 3.48 6.77
N LEU A 37 -10.96 3.77 6.38
CA LEU A 37 -10.33 5.06 6.70
C LEU A 37 -11.01 6.23 6.01
N GLU A 38 -11.51 6.04 4.78
CA GLU A 38 -12.33 7.04 4.08
C GLU A 38 -13.70 7.21 4.76
N GLU A 39 -14.37 6.12 5.15
CA GLU A 39 -15.65 6.15 5.86
C GLU A 39 -15.56 6.93 7.18
N TRP A 40 -14.51 6.66 7.96
CA TRP A 40 -14.27 7.29 9.26
C TRP A 40 -13.45 8.58 9.19
N GLN A 41 -13.09 9.03 7.98
CA GLN A 41 -12.36 10.28 7.72
C GLN A 41 -11.03 10.41 8.47
N ILE A 42 -10.33 9.29 8.64
CA ILE A 42 -9.04 9.24 9.35
C ILE A 42 -7.93 9.59 8.36
N THR A 43 -7.32 10.76 8.54
CA THR A 43 -6.21 11.21 7.68
C THR A 43 -5.02 10.27 7.86
N THR A 44 -4.71 9.48 6.83
CA THR A 44 -3.79 8.34 6.94
C THR A 44 -2.77 8.35 5.83
N GLU A 45 -1.53 8.00 6.16
CA GLU A 45 -0.57 7.53 5.18
C GLU A 45 -0.48 6.01 5.18
N TYR A 46 -0.49 5.41 4.00
CA TYR A 46 -0.30 3.99 3.79
C TYR A 46 0.96 3.79 2.95
N VAL A 47 2.02 3.31 3.59
CA VAL A 47 3.34 3.14 2.98
C VAL A 47 3.61 1.66 2.77
N VAL A 48 3.80 1.26 1.52
CA VAL A 48 4.26 -0.09 1.17
C VAL A 48 5.76 -0.03 0.90
N VAL A 49 6.53 -0.74 1.72
CA VAL A 49 7.98 -0.84 1.56
C VAL A 49 8.29 -2.09 0.76
N ASN A 50 8.63 -1.92 -0.52
CA ASN A 50 9.06 -2.99 -1.42
C ASN A 50 10.56 -3.24 -1.20
N TRP A 51 10.89 -4.18 -0.32
CA TRP A 51 12.26 -4.53 0.02
C TRP A 51 12.87 -5.47 -1.03
N ASN A 52 14.07 -5.13 -1.50
CA ASN A 52 14.86 -5.87 -2.48
C ASN A 52 14.00 -6.38 -3.67
N PRO A 53 13.38 -5.46 -4.43
CA PRO A 53 12.41 -5.82 -5.46
C PRO A 53 12.99 -6.80 -6.48
N ASP A 54 12.23 -7.84 -6.80
CA ASP A 54 12.51 -8.72 -7.94
C ASP A 54 12.25 -7.95 -9.24
N LYS A 55 13.34 -7.61 -9.92
CA LYS A 55 13.34 -6.84 -11.18
C LYS A 55 12.69 -7.57 -12.35
N ASN A 56 12.49 -8.89 -12.24
CA ASN A 56 11.83 -9.70 -13.27
C ASN A 56 10.30 -9.75 -13.08
N LYS A 57 9.78 -9.15 -12.01
CA LYS A 57 8.34 -9.12 -11.71
C LYS A 57 7.77 -7.72 -11.98
N PRO A 58 6.45 -7.62 -12.24
CA PRO A 58 5.78 -6.33 -12.28
C PRO A 58 6.05 -5.52 -10.99
N THR A 59 6.04 -4.19 -11.12
CA THR A 59 6.13 -3.31 -9.95
C THR A 59 4.88 -3.47 -9.10
N LEU A 60 4.99 -3.23 -7.78
CA LEU A 60 3.80 -3.26 -6.92
C LEU A 60 2.73 -2.27 -7.40
N GLN A 61 3.14 -1.12 -7.94
CA GLN A 61 2.24 -0.10 -8.47
C GLN A 61 1.32 -0.65 -9.57
N SER A 62 1.83 -1.50 -10.47
CA SER A 62 1.05 -2.07 -11.57
C SER A 62 0.41 -3.42 -11.24
N ALA A 63 0.94 -4.14 -10.25
CA ALA A 63 0.53 -5.50 -9.92
C ALA A 63 -0.69 -5.59 -9.00
N ILE A 64 -1.01 -4.52 -8.26
CA ILE A 64 -2.07 -4.52 -7.23
C ILE A 64 -3.21 -3.56 -7.59
N SER A 65 -4.36 -3.80 -6.98
CA SER A 65 -5.52 -2.92 -7.08
C SER A 65 -5.40 -1.77 -6.09
N TRP A 66 -5.84 -0.59 -6.52
CA TRP A 66 -5.85 0.61 -5.70
C TRP A 66 -7.26 1.18 -5.56
N PRO A 67 -7.59 1.82 -4.43
CA PRO A 67 -8.90 2.44 -4.24
C PRO A 67 -9.07 3.64 -5.20
N LEU A 68 -10.31 3.89 -5.60
CA LEU A 68 -10.66 5.03 -6.46
C LEU A 68 -10.83 6.34 -5.65
N ASN A 69 -11.41 6.27 -4.45
CA ASN A 69 -11.51 7.40 -3.53
C ASN A 69 -10.31 7.44 -2.57
N ARG A 70 -9.71 8.62 -2.39
CA ARG A 70 -8.44 8.83 -1.66
C ARG A 70 -8.38 10.20 -0.97
N LYS A 71 -9.49 10.67 -0.40
CA LYS A 71 -9.55 12.00 0.22
C LYS A 71 -8.81 12.04 1.56
N TYR A 72 -8.88 10.95 2.32
CA TYR A 72 -8.28 10.83 3.65
C TYR A 72 -7.06 9.91 3.65
N VAL A 73 -6.88 9.05 2.64
CA VAL A 73 -5.75 8.11 2.58
C VAL A 73 -4.77 8.46 1.46
N GLN A 74 -3.51 8.66 1.81
CA GLN A 74 -2.42 8.83 0.86
C GLN A 74 -1.55 7.56 0.78
N PHE A 75 -1.34 7.06 -0.44
CA PHE A 75 -0.55 5.86 -0.68
C PHE A 75 0.85 6.21 -1.17
N ARG A 76 1.86 5.52 -0.64
CA ARG A 76 3.24 5.61 -1.10
C ARG A 76 3.84 4.22 -1.23
N ILE A 77 4.61 4.00 -2.29
CA ILE A 77 5.51 2.86 -2.39
C ILE A 77 6.93 3.39 -2.23
N ILE A 78 7.70 2.75 -1.36
CA ILE A 78 9.13 2.99 -1.22
C ILE A 78 9.85 1.71 -1.58
N GLU A 79 10.79 1.79 -2.52
CA GLU A 79 11.66 0.67 -2.84
C GLU A 79 12.97 0.81 -2.07
N VAL A 80 13.43 -0.26 -1.45
CA VAL A 80 14.66 -0.30 -0.66
C VAL A 80 15.55 -1.38 -1.23
N SER A 81 16.74 -1.01 -1.70
CA SER A 81 17.77 -1.96 -2.11
C SER A 81 18.48 -2.56 -0.88
N GLU A 82 19.09 -3.73 -1.07
CA GLU A 82 20.08 -4.28 -0.13
C GLU A 82 21.32 -3.39 -0.02
#